data_AF-A0A0S3SLT4-F1
#
_entry.id   AF-A0A0S3SLT4-F1
#
_cell.length_a   1.000
_cell.length_b   1.000
_cell.length_c   1.000
_cell.angle_alpha   90.00
_cell.angle_beta   90.00
_cell.angle_gamma   90.00
#
_symmetry.space_group_name_H-M   'P 1'
#
loop_
_entity.id
_entity.type
_entity.pdbx_description
1 polymer ?
#
loop_
_entity_poly.entity_id
_entity_poly.type
_entity_poly.pdbx_seq_one_letter_code
_entity_poly.pdbx_strand_id
1 'polypeptide(L)'
;MSKYNACLGYDIYYNHFNKTDEDASQSSLKACKKVLLPIKDVPDANDPFTFVTGDVTVTVALTDQCSDCYYRKGGQCQLDSREQFSCANSYGTILLQF
;
A
#
# COMPACT_ATOMS: atom_id res chain seq x y z
N MET A 1 -2.70 11.67 -7.43
CA MET A 1 -2.21 10.56 -6.59
C MET A 1 -0.70 10.46 -6.75
N SER A 2 0.04 10.38 -5.64
CA SER A 2 1.50 10.35 -5.58
C SER A 2 1.97 9.13 -4.76
N LYS A 3 3.14 8.56 -5.08
CA LYS A 3 3.76 7.43 -4.36
C LYS A 3 4.89 7.93 -3.46
N TYR A 4 4.91 7.50 -2.20
CA TYR A 4 6.00 7.75 -1.26
C TYR A 4 7.05 6.64 -1.37
N ASN A 5 8.32 7.01 -1.60
CA ASN A 5 9.39 6.06 -1.96
C ASN A 5 10.36 5.74 -0.82
N ALA A 6 10.19 6.29 0.39
CA ALA A 6 11.13 6.03 1.49
C ALA A 6 10.80 4.77 2.31
N CYS A 7 9.69 4.08 2.01
CA CYS A 7 9.32 2.85 2.69
C CYS A 7 10.01 1.63 2.05
N LEU A 8 10.60 0.77 2.89
CA LEU A 8 11.14 -0.52 2.47
C LEU A 8 10.08 -1.60 2.68
N GLY A 9 9.67 -2.28 1.61
CA GLY A 9 8.80 -3.46 1.67
C GLY A 9 7.29 -3.20 1.59
N TYR A 10 6.84 -1.95 1.49
CA TYR A 10 5.44 -1.61 1.24
C TYR A 10 5.30 -0.26 0.53
N ASP A 11 4.22 -0.10 -0.21
CA ASP A 11 3.93 1.11 -0.99
C ASP A 11 2.88 1.96 -0.29
N ILE A 12 3.19 3.24 -0.07
CA ILE A 12 2.22 4.25 0.39
C ILE A 12 1.85 5.16 -0.77
N TYR A 13 0.55 5.30 -1.00
CA TYR A 13 -0.02 6.25 -1.97
C TYR A 13 -0.82 7.32 -1.24
N TYR A 14 -0.66 8.58 -1.66
CA TYR A 14 -1.37 9.72 -1.08
C TYR A 14 -1.97 10.62 -2.16
N ASN A 15 -3.02 11.36 -1.79
CA ASN A 15 -3.62 12.36 -2.65
C ASN A 15 -4.00 13.59 -1.82
N HIS A 16 -3.84 14.78 -2.40
CA HIS A 16 -4.27 16.01 -1.78
C HIS A 16 -5.77 16.22 -2.06
N PHE A 17 -6.56 16.59 -1.04
CA PHE A 17 -8.03 16.61 -1.08
C PHE A 17 -8.67 17.65 -2.02
N ASN A 18 -7.90 18.36 -2.85
CA ASN A 18 -8.40 19.51 -3.60
C ASN A 18 -8.89 19.23 -5.02
N LYS A 19 -9.18 17.99 -5.40
CA LYS A 19 -9.82 17.72 -6.69
C LYS A 19 -10.95 16.71 -6.55
N THR A 20 -12.07 17.09 -7.15
CA THR A 20 -13.19 16.29 -7.65
C THR A 20 -12.72 15.22 -8.64
N ASP A 21 -11.66 14.49 -8.31
CA ASP A 21 -11.22 13.31 -9.06
C ASP A 21 -12.01 12.12 -8.53
N GLU A 22 -13.25 12.05 -8.99
CA GLU A 22 -14.01 10.81 -9.00
C GLU A 22 -13.14 9.68 -9.59
N ASP A 23 -12.99 8.63 -8.79
CA ASP A 23 -13.00 7.21 -9.17
C ASP A 23 -12.00 6.61 -10.16
N ALA A 24 -11.27 7.37 -10.98
CA ALA A 24 -10.43 6.78 -12.03
C ALA A 24 -9.24 5.96 -11.49
N SER A 25 -8.83 6.21 -10.24
CA SER A 25 -7.71 5.53 -9.58
C SER A 25 -8.13 4.56 -8.47
N GLN A 26 -9.43 4.41 -8.20
CA GLN A 26 -9.90 3.43 -7.21
C GLN A 26 -9.64 1.98 -7.67
N SER A 27 -9.64 1.71 -8.98
CA SER A 27 -9.52 0.34 -9.49
C SER A 27 -8.21 -0.36 -9.11
N SER A 28 -7.06 0.33 -9.22
CA SER A 28 -5.76 -0.24 -8.87
C SER A 28 -5.49 -0.29 -7.36
N LEU A 29 -6.24 0.46 -6.57
CA LEU A 29 -6.11 0.56 -5.12
C LEU A 29 -7.29 -0.08 -4.38
N LYS A 30 -8.15 -0.86 -5.05
CA LYS A 30 -9.25 -1.59 -4.37
C LYS A 30 -8.73 -2.45 -3.23
N ALA A 31 -7.59 -3.10 -3.45
CA ALA A 31 -6.88 -3.89 -2.46
C ALA A 31 -6.31 -3.07 -1.27
N CYS A 32 -6.27 -1.74 -1.35
CA CYS A 32 -5.67 -0.88 -0.34
C CYS A 32 -6.73 -0.36 0.64
N LYS A 33 -6.40 -0.37 1.94
CA LYS A 33 -7.25 0.23 2.96
C LYS A 33 -7.08 1.75 2.97
N LYS A 34 -8.17 2.49 2.72
CA LYS A 34 -8.17 3.96 2.81
C LYS A 34 -8.14 4.40 4.27
N VAL A 35 -7.20 5.29 4.60
CA VAL A 35 -7.11 5.94 5.93
C VAL A 35 -7.19 7.44 5.72
N LEU A 36 -8.05 8.12 6.49
CA LEU A 36 -8.17 9.57 6.49
C LEU A 36 -7.31 10.13 7.63
N LEU A 37 -6.37 11.00 7.32
CA LEU A 37 -5.46 11.62 8.29
C LEU A 37 -5.73 13.12 8.38
N PRO A 38 -5.66 13.72 9.58
CA PRO A 38 -5.81 15.17 9.73
C PRO A 38 -4.58 15.89 9.17
N ILE A 39 -4.81 16.82 8.26
CA ILE A 39 -3.75 17.58 7.57
C ILE A 39 -3.70 19.05 8.06
N LYS A 40 -2.53 19.67 8.00
CA LYS A 40 -2.32 21.12 8.20
C LYS A 40 -2.86 21.90 7.01
N ASP A 41 -3.23 23.15 7.25
CA ASP A 41 -3.75 24.07 6.21
C ASP A 41 -2.74 24.38 5.09
N VAL A 42 -1.43 24.15 5.31
CA VAL A 42 -0.38 24.41 4.31
C VAL A 42 0.21 23.08 3.82
N PRO A 43 -0.08 22.66 2.57
CA PRO A 43 0.50 21.45 2.00
C PRO A 43 1.95 21.65 1.59
N ASP A 44 2.83 20.75 2.04
CA ASP A 44 4.15 20.55 1.44
C ASP A 44 4.04 19.47 0.36
N ALA A 45 4.49 19.78 -0.84
CA ALA A 45 4.41 18.84 -1.97
C ALA A 45 5.48 17.73 -1.89
N ASN A 46 6.55 17.92 -1.10
CA ASN A 46 7.73 17.06 -1.10
C ASN A 46 7.66 15.94 -0.06
N ASP A 47 7.07 16.22 1.10
CA ASP A 47 6.94 15.24 2.18
C ASP A 47 5.48 15.13 2.62
N PRO A 48 4.81 13.99 2.38
CA PRO A 48 3.43 13.82 2.79
C PRO A 48 3.22 13.79 4.31
N PHE A 49 4.28 13.62 5.10
CA PHE A 49 4.19 13.55 6.55
C PHE A 49 4.33 14.90 7.23
N THR A 50 4.87 15.93 6.57
CA THR A 50 5.02 17.27 7.18
C THR A 50 3.69 17.99 7.38
N PHE A 51 2.68 17.66 6.57
CA PHE A 51 1.32 18.16 6.72
C PHE A 51 0.47 17.33 7.67
N VAL A 52 0.86 16.12 8.10
CA VAL A 52 0.06 15.37 9.08
C VAL A 52 0.16 16.08 10.44
N THR A 53 -0.99 16.39 11.04
CA THR A 53 -1.04 17.04 12.36
C THR A 53 -1.02 15.99 13.48
N GLY A 54 0.04 16.01 14.30
CA GLY A 54 0.19 15.13 15.46
C GLY A 54 0.88 13.81 15.15
N ASP A 55 1.23 13.08 16.21
CA ASP A 55 1.86 11.77 16.10
C ASP A 55 0.83 10.73 15.64
N VAL A 56 0.89 10.35 14.37
CA VAL A 56 0.06 9.27 13.81
C VAL A 56 0.91 8.02 13.68
N THR A 57 0.60 7.00 14.48
CA THR A 57 1.24 5.68 14.34
C THR A 57 0.44 4.85 13.33
N VAL A 58 1.07 4.51 12.20
CA VAL A 58 0.51 3.60 11.20
C VAL A 58 1.26 2.28 11.26
N THR A 59 0.55 1.20 11.59
CA THR A 59 1.12 -0.15 11.63
C THR A 59 0.55 -0.97 10.47
N VAL A 60 1.44 -1.55 9.67
CA VAL A 60 1.07 -2.52 8.63
C VAL A 60 1.33 -3.91 9.21
N ALA A 61 0.26 -4.70 9.37
CA ALA A 61 0.34 -6.08 9.80
C ALA A 61 -0.10 -7.01 8.66
N LEU A 62 0.61 -8.13 8.50
CA LEU A 62 0.17 -9.19 7.59
C LEU A 62 -1.06 -9.89 8.18
N THR A 63 -1.98 -10.32 7.33
CA THR A 63 -3.04 -11.24 7.74
C THR A 63 -2.45 -12.58 8.17
N ASP A 64 -3.16 -13.34 9.00
CA ASP A 64 -2.69 -14.66 9.45
C ASP A 64 -2.37 -15.59 8.26
N GLN A 65 -3.17 -15.51 7.19
CA GLN A 65 -2.97 -16.28 5.96
C GLN A 65 -1.66 -15.90 5.26
N CYS A 66 -1.36 -14.61 5.16
CA CYS A 66 -0.12 -14.13 4.55
C CYS A 66 1.10 -14.39 5.45
N SER A 67 0.94 -14.22 6.77
CA SER A 67 1.94 -14.58 7.77
C SER A 67 2.34 -16.06 7.67
N ASP A 68 1.37 -16.97 7.58
CA ASP A 68 1.62 -18.41 7.40
C ASP A 68 2.32 -18.70 6.06
N CYS A 69 1.88 -18.08 4.98
CA CYS A 69 2.52 -18.21 3.67
C CYS A 69 3.99 -17.76 3.68
N TYR A 70 4.25 -16.56 4.20
CA TYR A 70 5.58 -15.98 4.20
C TYR A 70 6.51 -16.69 5.19
N TYR A 71 6.11 -16.77 6.46
CA TYR A 71 7.00 -17.29 7.51
C TYR A 71 7.07 -18.81 7.57
N ARG A 72 5.99 -19.54 7.28
CA ARG A 72 5.99 -21.01 7.37
C ARG A 72 6.26 -21.70 6.05
N LYS A 73 5.78 -21.13 4.94
CA LYS A 73 5.90 -21.76 3.61
C LYS A 73 7.02 -21.15 2.75
N GLY A 74 7.59 -20.02 3.16
CA GLY A 74 8.58 -19.28 2.35
C GLY A 74 8.00 -18.74 1.04
N GLY A 75 6.67 -18.68 0.94
CA GLY A 75 5.96 -18.24 -0.26
C GLY A 75 5.79 -16.72 -0.32
N GLN A 76 5.32 -16.25 -1.48
CA GLN A 76 4.94 -14.86 -1.68
C GLN A 76 3.42 -14.71 -1.60
N CYS A 77 2.98 -13.78 -0.75
CA CYS A 77 1.57 -13.41 -0.67
C CYS A 77 1.15 -12.67 -1.94
N GLN A 78 0.07 -13.14 -2.57
CA GLN A 78 -0.56 -12.48 -3.70
C GLN A 78 -2.02 -12.21 -3.35
N LEU A 79 -2.52 -11.07 -3.82
CA LEU A 79 -3.92 -10.69 -3.71
C LEU A 79 -4.40 -10.37 -5.12
N ASP A 80 -5.48 -11.01 -5.56
CA ASP A 80 -6.05 -10.74 -6.88
C ASP A 80 -6.95 -9.48 -6.86
N SER A 81 -7.44 -9.09 -8.05
CA SER A 81 -8.33 -7.94 -8.20
C SER A 81 -9.72 -8.11 -7.58
N ARG A 82 -10.04 -9.32 -7.11
CA ARG A 82 -11.27 -9.67 -6.36
C ARG A 82 -10.99 -9.75 -4.86
N GLU A 83 -9.83 -9.27 -4.41
CA GLU A 83 -9.39 -9.31 -3.01
C GLU A 83 -9.24 -10.73 -2.47
N GLN A 84 -9.05 -11.71 -3.36
CA GLN A 84 -8.82 -13.09 -2.99
C GLN A 84 -7.34 -13.35 -2.76
N PHE A 85 -7.03 -13.89 -1.59
CA PHE A 85 -5.67 -14.24 -1.19
C PHE A 85 -5.20 -15.54 -1.84
N SER A 86 -3.95 -15.54 -2.31
CA SER A 86 -3.24 -16.75 -2.70
C SER A 86 -1.78 -16.73 -2.21
N CYS A 87 -1.24 -17.92 -1.96
CA CYS A 87 0.16 -18.10 -1.56
C CYS A 87 0.91 -18.71 -2.74
N ALA A 88 1.76 -17.92 -3.40
CA ALA A 88 2.61 -18.40 -4.48
C ALA A 88 3.87 -19.04 -3.89
N ASN A 89 4.12 -20.31 -4.21
CA ASN A 89 5.34 -20.99 -3.79
C ASN A 89 6.56 -20.37 -4.50
N SER A 90 7.62 -20.07 -3.77
CA SER A 90 8.88 -19.55 -4.32
C SER A 90 9.75 -20.63 -5.00
N TYR A 91 9.19 -21.79 -5.35
CA TYR A 91 9.92 -22.83 -6.07
C TYR A 91 10.03 -22.45 -7.55
N GLY A 92 11.04 -21.62 -7.85
CA GLY A 92 11.70 -21.52 -9.15
C GLY A 92 10.82 -21.11 -10.33
N THR A 93 10.71 -19.81 -10.59
CA THR A 93 10.91 -19.29 -11.95
C THR A 93 11.42 -17.86 -11.83
N ILE A 94 12.72 -17.67 -12.03
CA ILE A 94 13.23 -16.40 -12.53
C ILE A 94 12.70 -16.31 -13.96
N LEU A 95 11.56 -15.64 -14.16
CA LEU A 95 11.21 -15.10 -15.46
C LEU A 95 11.72 -13.67 -15.46
N LEU A 96 12.95 -13.48 -15.94
CA LEU A 96 13.38 -12.20 -16.47
C LEU A 96 12.43 -11.88 -17.63
N GLN A 97 11.53 -10.92 -17.46
CA GLN A 97 10.94 -10.21 -18.58
C GLN A 97 11.61 -8.84 -18.62
N PHE A 98 12.34 -8.61 -19.72
CA PHE A 98 12.83 -7.32 -20.16
C PHE A 98 11.67 -6.41 -20.57
#